data_AF-Q4E0B7-F1
#
_entry.id   AF-Q4E0B7-F1
#
_cell.length_a   1.000
_cell.length_b   1.000
_cell.length_c   1.000
_cell.angle_alpha   90.00
_cell.angle_beta   90.00
_cell.angle_gamma   90.00
#
_symmetry.space_group_name_H-M   'P 1'
#
loop_
_entity.id
_entity.type
_entity.pdbx_description
1 polymer ?
#
loop_
_entity_poly.entity_id
_entity_poly.type
_entity_poly.pdbx_seq_one_letter_code
_entity_poly.pdbx_strand_id
1 'polypeptide(L)'
;MAVAFIFDAGSLYQVSENGGELICLPLVCPIQSGADVACFSVEEFYFVERDSPLLLRRWRVSLDCKEYALPGPVQNVLVHRQKVYCCGKDSLFVFDPLSEEFETLELQRGASDLEALDHGFVFLDENQEIYAYQFNQCPRKVELTRRGIRLLGRYSQYVVVLLDSGQIVCVNEKGEVWDEILSYTFTKPFISLSSGALLTVNEGGKICLYARDTTTPIVSELQVTEPKLLSVPSAQPEGSCLICLCDFEEGGGVTLDCGHRFHRDCLAEFSSRADGFRAKGEHVVFTYAVCPGGCGSQIRHAAAPLSEYMGRLRREINLDAENRLREMKNKTVEDLLYYICCRCEKPFYGGERRCFRSNNVEPVKKPCELICSECNDDFLCPVHKHNYVLYKCRYCCNPATHLSFGNRYLCNRCDERWETTEPEPIACPGPGECPLKGAHSTDGSIPLGCMLCASFSAMHINLFAPF
;
A
#
# COMPACT_ATOMS: atom_id res chain seq x y z
N MET A 1 -23.18 25.55 -3.12
CA MET A 1 -23.13 24.32 -2.32
C MET A 1 -22.25 24.59 -1.10
N ALA A 2 -22.46 23.88 0.01
CA ALA A 2 -21.54 23.95 1.15
C ALA A 2 -20.12 23.62 0.66
N VAL A 3 -19.14 24.38 1.11
CA VAL A 3 -17.73 24.18 0.73
C VAL A 3 -17.02 23.40 1.82
N ALA A 4 -17.32 23.70 3.09
CA ALA A 4 -16.76 23.06 4.27
C ALA A 4 -17.64 23.27 5.50
N PHE A 5 -17.28 22.66 6.62
CA PHE A 5 -17.81 22.97 7.93
C PHE A 5 -16.70 23.36 8.90
N ILE A 6 -17.06 24.09 9.95
CA ILE A 6 -16.17 24.51 11.02
C ILE A 6 -16.85 24.17 12.33
N PHE A 7 -16.13 23.51 13.23
CA PHE A 7 -16.59 23.24 14.57
C PHE A 7 -15.73 24.01 15.58
N ASP A 8 -16.35 24.90 16.36
CA ASP A 8 -15.68 25.74 17.35
C ASP A 8 -16.53 25.86 18.62
N ALA A 9 -15.93 25.60 19.79
CA ALA A 9 -16.56 25.76 21.10
C ALA A 9 -17.98 25.18 21.24
N GLY A 10 -18.30 24.07 20.56
CA GLY A 10 -19.64 23.45 20.57
C GLY A 10 -20.61 24.01 19.52
N SER A 11 -20.16 24.92 18.66
CA SER A 11 -20.94 25.47 17.55
C SER A 11 -20.43 24.92 16.22
N LEU A 12 -21.35 24.44 15.38
CA LEU A 12 -21.05 24.01 14.02
C LEU A 12 -21.46 25.10 13.03
N TYR A 13 -20.60 25.44 12.08
CA TYR A 13 -20.87 26.42 11.03
C TYR A 13 -20.71 25.77 9.66
N GLN A 14 -21.68 26.00 8.79
CA GLN A 14 -21.58 25.71 7.37
C GLN A 14 -20.89 26.86 6.66
N VAL A 15 -19.79 26.57 5.98
CA VAL A 15 -19.02 27.56 5.21
C VAL A 15 -19.36 27.42 3.73
N SER A 16 -19.72 28.53 3.11
CA SER A 16 -19.99 28.60 1.68
C SER A 16 -19.44 29.89 1.09
N GLU A 17 -19.06 29.84 -0.19
CA GLU A 17 -18.68 31.01 -0.96
C GLU A 17 -19.87 31.46 -1.80
N ASN A 18 -20.24 32.74 -1.71
CA ASN A 18 -21.27 33.33 -2.55
C ASN A 18 -20.85 34.74 -3.00
N GLY A 19 -20.75 34.97 -4.31
CA GLY A 19 -20.43 36.30 -4.84
C GLY A 19 -19.08 36.88 -4.40
N GLY A 20 -18.09 36.05 -4.03
CA GLY A 20 -16.79 36.49 -3.52
C GLY A 20 -16.75 36.78 -2.01
N GLU A 21 -17.84 36.51 -1.28
CA GLU A 21 -17.89 36.59 0.17
C GLU A 21 -17.96 35.19 0.79
N LEU A 22 -17.29 35.01 1.93
CA LEU A 22 -17.40 33.82 2.76
C LEU A 22 -18.59 33.94 3.72
N ILE A 23 -19.59 33.12 3.52
CA ILE A 23 -20.78 33.04 4.38
C ILE A 23 -20.62 31.86 5.33
N CYS A 24 -20.67 32.15 6.63
CA CYS A 24 -20.62 31.16 7.71
C CYS A 24 -21.98 31.12 8.40
N LEU A 25 -22.78 30.07 8.16
CA LEU A 25 -24.10 29.91 8.75
C LEU A 25 -24.03 28.95 9.95
N PRO A 26 -24.47 29.35 11.15
CA PRO A 26 -24.54 28.44 12.29
C PRO A 26 -25.57 27.34 12.05
N LEU A 27 -25.21 26.12 12.43
CA LEU A 27 -26.06 24.93 12.41
C LEU A 27 -26.31 24.47 13.84
N VAL A 28 -27.58 24.23 14.16
CA VAL A 28 -27.94 23.59 15.44
C VAL A 28 -27.48 22.14 15.38
N CYS A 29 -26.60 21.75 16.29
CA CYS A 29 -26.09 20.40 16.41
C CYS A 29 -26.08 19.95 17.88
N PRO A 30 -26.16 18.65 18.17
CA PRO A 30 -26.11 18.11 19.53
C PRO A 30 -24.68 17.99 20.08
N ILE A 31 -23.66 18.37 19.30
CA ILE A 31 -22.26 18.08 19.60
C ILE A 31 -21.74 19.01 20.70
N GLN A 32 -21.23 18.44 21.79
CA GLN A 32 -20.71 19.21 22.92
C GLN A 32 -19.36 19.88 22.62
N SER A 33 -19.08 20.97 23.35
CA SER A 33 -17.79 21.65 23.29
C SER A 33 -16.64 20.71 23.67
N GLY A 34 -15.56 20.77 22.88
CA GLY A 34 -14.37 19.95 23.07
C GLY A 34 -14.44 18.55 22.45
N ALA A 35 -15.59 18.14 21.89
CA ALA A 35 -15.70 16.92 21.09
C ALA A 35 -14.80 16.98 19.85
N ASP A 36 -14.31 15.82 19.42
CA ASP A 36 -13.60 15.69 18.15
C ASP A 36 -14.57 15.21 17.07
N VAL A 37 -14.64 15.95 15.97
CA VAL A 37 -15.71 15.81 14.96
C VAL A 37 -15.11 15.59 13.57
N ALA A 38 -15.78 14.79 12.74
CA ALA A 38 -15.47 14.61 11.33
C ALA A 38 -16.74 14.68 10.50
N CYS A 39 -16.68 15.33 9.33
CA CYS A 39 -17.78 15.40 8.38
C CYS A 39 -17.73 14.19 7.44
N PHE A 40 -18.84 13.46 7.34
CA PHE A 40 -18.99 12.32 6.45
C PHE A 40 -19.77 12.67 5.19
N SER A 41 -20.76 13.53 5.32
CA SER A 41 -21.48 14.16 4.21
C SER A 41 -22.01 15.53 4.65
N VAL A 42 -22.69 16.24 3.74
CA VAL A 42 -23.32 17.54 4.03
C VAL A 42 -24.32 17.45 5.19
N GLU A 43 -24.89 16.27 5.45
CA GLU A 43 -25.92 16.04 6.46
C GLU A 43 -25.52 15.05 7.55
N GLU A 44 -24.28 14.56 7.53
CA GLU A 44 -23.83 13.46 8.39
C GLU A 44 -22.45 13.73 8.99
N PHE A 45 -22.37 13.59 10.31
CA PHE A 45 -21.18 13.85 11.09
C PHE A 45 -20.92 12.70 12.05
N TYR A 46 -19.64 12.39 12.26
CA TYR A 46 -19.18 11.45 13.27
C TYR A 46 -18.37 12.20 14.32
N PHE A 47 -18.54 11.86 15.59
CA PHE A 47 -17.83 12.53 16.67
C PHE A 47 -17.64 11.65 17.89
N VAL A 48 -16.64 11.99 18.69
CA VAL A 48 -16.36 11.41 20.01
C VAL A 48 -16.26 12.54 21.01
N GLU A 49 -16.91 12.39 22.15
CA GLU A 49 -16.89 13.38 23.24
C GLU A 49 -15.82 13.02 24.28
N ARG A 50 -15.20 14.03 24.89
CA ARG A 50 -14.07 13.84 25.82
C ARG A 50 -14.43 13.05 27.08
N ASP A 51 -15.67 13.18 27.52
CA ASP A 51 -16.22 12.50 28.70
C ASP A 51 -16.66 11.05 28.40
N SER A 52 -16.81 10.70 27.13
CA SER A 52 -17.27 9.40 26.66
C SER A 52 -16.41 8.88 25.49
N PRO A 53 -15.09 8.69 25.71
CA PRO A 53 -14.13 8.30 24.65
C PRO A 53 -14.33 6.89 24.11
N LEU A 54 -15.27 6.11 24.67
CA LEU A 54 -15.62 4.75 24.26
C LEU A 54 -16.86 4.69 23.35
N LEU A 55 -17.43 5.84 22.97
CA LEU A 55 -18.61 5.93 22.12
C LEU A 55 -18.31 6.76 20.87
N LEU A 56 -18.45 6.13 19.71
CA LEU A 56 -18.52 6.83 18.44
C LEU A 56 -19.98 7.22 18.19
N ARG A 57 -20.24 8.50 17.95
CA ARG A 57 -21.58 9.01 17.67
C ARG A 57 -21.69 9.42 16.21
N ARG A 58 -22.81 9.05 15.60
CA ARG A 58 -23.21 9.46 14.26
C ARG A 58 -24.43 10.35 14.38
N TRP A 59 -24.29 11.61 14.02
CA TRP A 59 -25.42 12.53 13.92
C TRP A 59 -25.78 12.76 12.45
N ARG A 60 -27.03 12.48 12.11
CA ARG A 60 -27.63 12.87 10.83
C ARG A 60 -28.67 13.94 11.08
N VAL A 61 -28.62 15.01 10.29
CA VAL A 61 -29.55 16.16 10.42
C VAL A 61 -31.02 15.72 10.38
N SER A 62 -31.34 14.65 9.65
CA SER A 62 -32.70 14.13 9.43
C SER A 62 -33.12 12.96 10.34
N LEU A 63 -32.19 12.26 10.99
CA LEU A 63 -32.44 10.96 11.65
C LEU A 63 -31.96 10.88 13.11
N ASP A 64 -31.55 12.01 13.70
CA ASP A 64 -30.99 12.11 15.06
C ASP A 64 -29.62 11.39 15.22
N CYS A 65 -29.19 11.19 16.46
CA CYS A 65 -27.91 10.60 16.84
C CYS A 65 -28.02 9.08 17.06
N LYS A 66 -27.05 8.33 16.54
CA LYS A 66 -26.85 6.90 16.81
C LYS A 66 -25.46 6.68 17.39
N GLU A 67 -25.37 5.82 18.40
CA GLU A 67 -24.10 5.51 19.09
C GLU A 67 -23.58 4.12 18.71
N TYR A 68 -22.26 3.99 18.66
CA TYR A 68 -21.54 2.74 18.44
C TYR A 68 -20.48 2.59 19.51
N ALA A 69 -20.41 1.40 20.12
CA ALA A 69 -19.36 1.08 21.08
C ALA A 69 -18.01 0.94 20.36
N LEU A 70 -17.02 1.73 20.79
CA LEU A 70 -15.67 1.65 20.28
C LEU A 70 -14.92 0.46 20.91
N PRO A 71 -14.00 -0.20 20.18
CA PRO A 71 -13.15 -1.25 20.75
C PRO A 71 -12.20 -0.77 21.85
N GLY A 72 -11.91 0.53 21.90
CA GLY A 72 -11.05 1.16 22.92
C GLY A 72 -11.24 2.67 22.95
N PRO A 73 -10.60 3.39 23.90
CA PRO A 73 -10.75 4.83 24.03
C PRO A 73 -10.13 5.56 22.84
N VAL A 74 -10.84 6.56 22.32
CA VAL A 74 -10.45 7.35 21.15
C VAL A 74 -10.37 8.82 21.50
N GLN A 75 -9.38 9.51 20.93
CA GLN A 75 -9.21 10.96 21.10
C GLN A 75 -9.58 11.75 19.85
N ASN A 76 -9.35 11.18 18.67
CA ASN A 76 -9.57 11.84 17.39
C ASN A 76 -10.28 10.94 16.40
N VAL A 77 -11.11 11.56 15.55
CA VAL A 77 -11.81 10.96 14.44
C VAL A 77 -11.55 11.73 13.16
N LEU A 78 -11.45 10.98 12.06
CA LEU A 78 -11.40 11.51 10.71
C LEU A 78 -12.23 10.63 9.78
N VAL A 79 -12.71 11.22 8.69
CA VAL A 79 -13.35 10.48 7.61
C VAL A 79 -12.38 10.38 6.45
N HIS A 80 -12.19 9.17 5.95
CA HIS A 80 -11.38 8.93 4.76
C HIS A 80 -12.02 7.81 3.93
N ARG A 81 -12.21 8.06 2.63
CA ARG A 81 -12.74 7.07 1.67
C ARG A 81 -13.96 6.31 2.19
N GLN A 82 -14.96 7.04 2.68
CA GLN A 82 -16.23 6.48 3.19
C GLN A 82 -16.11 5.56 4.41
N LYS A 83 -14.97 5.58 5.12
CA LYS A 83 -14.78 4.99 6.44
C LYS A 83 -14.48 6.06 7.48
N VAL A 84 -14.73 5.74 8.74
CA VAL A 84 -14.44 6.61 9.88
C VAL A 84 -13.27 6.00 10.66
N TYR A 85 -12.13 6.69 10.69
CA TYR A 85 -10.95 6.24 11.42
C TYR A 85 -10.94 6.92 12.78
N CYS A 86 -10.84 6.11 13.82
CA CYS A 86 -10.87 6.53 15.21
C CYS A 86 -9.50 6.24 15.84
N CYS A 87 -8.75 7.29 16.19
CA CYS A 87 -7.41 7.20 16.75
C CYS A 87 -7.46 6.77 18.22
N GLY A 88 -7.12 5.50 18.45
CA GLY A 88 -6.88 4.95 19.78
C GLY A 88 -5.44 5.17 20.25
N LYS A 89 -5.08 4.55 21.38
CA LYS A 89 -3.76 4.73 21.99
C LYS A 89 -2.61 4.19 21.13
N ASP A 90 -2.71 2.99 20.60
CA ASP A 90 -1.64 2.33 19.81
C ASP A 90 -2.15 1.74 18.48
N SER A 91 -3.44 1.94 18.20
CA SER A 91 -4.17 1.35 17.08
C SER A 91 -5.21 2.33 16.55
N LEU A 92 -5.55 2.22 15.27
CA LEU A 92 -6.67 2.90 14.63
C LEU A 92 -7.86 1.95 14.55
N PHE A 93 -9.01 2.34 15.10
CA PHE A 93 -10.26 1.62 14.90
C PHE A 93 -10.98 2.20 13.69
N VAL A 94 -11.15 1.40 12.66
CA VAL A 94 -11.75 1.78 11.39
C VAL A 94 -13.19 1.30 11.36
N PHE A 95 -14.13 2.23 11.48
CA PHE A 95 -15.55 1.96 11.37
C PHE A 95 -15.99 2.04 9.91
N ASP A 96 -16.70 1.02 9.46
CA ASP A 96 -17.35 1.00 8.14
C ASP A 96 -18.86 1.25 8.31
N PRO A 97 -19.38 2.43 7.92
CA PRO A 97 -20.80 2.75 8.02
C PRO A 97 -21.73 1.84 7.21
N LEU A 98 -21.22 1.09 6.23
CA LEU A 98 -22.04 0.18 5.41
C LEU A 98 -22.35 -1.13 6.14
N SER A 99 -21.34 -1.70 6.82
CA SER A 99 -21.48 -2.93 7.61
C SER A 99 -21.80 -2.66 9.08
N GLU A 100 -21.57 -1.42 9.55
CA GLU A 100 -21.58 -1.02 10.96
C GLU A 100 -20.59 -1.81 11.83
N GLU A 101 -19.48 -2.27 11.24
CA GLU A 101 -18.42 -3.03 11.91
C GLU A 101 -17.13 -2.21 12.09
N PHE A 102 -16.30 -2.63 13.06
CA PHE A 102 -14.97 -2.10 13.28
C PHE A 102 -13.89 -3.08 12.81
N GLU A 103 -12.89 -2.55 12.11
CA GLU A 103 -11.61 -3.19 11.85
C GLU A 103 -10.51 -2.49 12.66
N THR A 104 -9.52 -3.24 13.16
CA THR A 104 -8.38 -2.65 13.87
C THR A 104 -7.15 -2.60 12.96
N LEU A 105 -6.51 -1.43 12.93
CA LEU A 105 -5.24 -1.18 12.27
C LEU A 105 -4.16 -0.94 13.32
N GLU A 106 -3.20 -1.85 13.44
CA GLU A 106 -2.09 -1.70 14.37
C GLU A 106 -1.04 -0.74 13.82
N LEU A 107 -0.94 0.44 14.44
CA LEU A 107 0.13 1.41 14.13
C LEU A 107 1.43 1.10 14.86
N GLN A 108 1.41 0.16 15.82
CA GLN A 108 2.54 -0.19 16.70
C GLN A 108 3.01 0.94 17.64
N ARG A 109 2.43 2.14 17.50
CA ARG A 109 2.71 3.36 18.24
C ARG A 109 1.46 4.23 18.22
N GLY A 110 1.26 5.03 19.26
CA GLY A 110 0.20 6.03 19.26
C GLY A 110 0.40 7.14 18.25
N ALA A 111 -0.72 7.59 17.68
CA ALA A 111 -0.78 8.77 16.82
C ALA A 111 -1.37 9.93 17.62
N SER A 112 -0.55 10.94 17.93
CA SER A 112 -0.97 12.18 18.59
C SER A 112 -1.64 13.17 17.63
N ASP A 113 -1.30 13.07 16.34
CA ASP A 113 -1.89 13.82 15.23
C ASP A 113 -1.83 12.93 13.98
N LEU A 114 -2.84 12.99 13.11
CA LEU A 114 -2.93 12.09 11.95
C LEU A 114 -3.70 12.73 10.79
N GLU A 115 -3.12 12.65 9.59
CA GLU A 115 -3.69 13.13 8.34
C GLU A 115 -3.71 12.03 7.28
N ALA A 116 -4.82 11.91 6.56
CA ALA A 116 -5.02 10.86 5.57
C ALA A 116 -4.59 11.29 4.17
N LEU A 117 -3.83 10.41 3.50
CA LEU A 117 -3.44 10.48 2.09
C LEU A 117 -4.24 9.46 1.28
N ASP A 118 -3.96 9.29 -0.01
CA ASP A 118 -4.78 8.42 -0.87
C ASP A 118 -4.71 6.93 -0.52
N HIS A 119 -3.55 6.45 -0.07
CA HIS A 119 -3.34 5.04 0.26
C HIS A 119 -2.72 4.84 1.65
N GLY A 120 -2.96 5.78 2.56
CA GLY A 120 -2.44 5.68 3.92
C GLY A 120 -2.51 6.98 4.71
N PHE A 121 -1.57 7.17 5.62
CA PHE A 121 -1.56 8.27 6.58
C PHE A 121 -0.15 8.83 6.77
N VAL A 122 -0.07 10.09 7.17
CA VAL A 122 1.09 10.62 7.88
C VAL A 122 0.63 10.96 9.28
N PHE A 123 1.40 10.55 10.30
CA PHE A 123 1.05 10.78 11.69
C PHE A 123 2.26 11.17 12.52
N LEU A 124 1.99 11.88 13.62
CA LEU A 124 2.96 12.20 14.67
C LEU A 124 2.78 11.21 15.81
N ASP A 125 3.88 10.69 16.37
CA ASP A 125 3.79 9.89 17.59
C ASP A 125 3.74 10.76 18.87
N GLU A 126 3.69 10.14 20.04
CA GLU A 126 3.74 10.83 21.33
C GLU A 126 5.05 11.64 21.54
N ASN A 127 6.12 11.29 20.80
CA ASN A 127 7.42 11.96 20.85
C ASN A 127 7.59 13.02 19.76
N GLN A 128 6.54 13.36 19.00
CA GLN A 128 6.57 14.29 17.88
C GLN A 128 7.47 13.82 16.71
N GLU A 129 7.67 12.51 16.58
CA GLU A 129 8.33 11.91 15.43
C GLU A 129 7.32 11.66 14.30
N ILE A 130 7.74 11.91 13.06
CA ILE A 130 6.88 11.82 11.89
C ILE A 130 6.98 10.40 11.29
N TYR A 131 5.83 9.79 11.05
CA TYR A 131 5.71 8.49 10.41
C TYR A 131 4.81 8.56 9.18
N ALA A 132 5.21 7.86 8.13
CA ALA A 132 4.37 7.59 6.97
C ALA A 132 3.90 6.13 7.05
N TYR A 133 2.59 5.93 6.84
CA TYR A 133 1.96 4.63 6.83
C TYR A 133 1.28 4.43 5.49
N GLN A 134 1.55 3.32 4.80
CA GLN A 134 0.75 2.87 3.66
C GLN A 134 -0.07 1.66 4.07
N PHE A 135 -1.30 1.56 3.57
CA PHE A 135 -2.11 0.35 3.80
C PHE A 135 -1.34 -0.90 3.38
N ASN A 136 -1.41 -1.94 4.21
CA ASN A 136 -0.68 -3.21 4.03
C ASN A 136 0.84 -3.13 4.22
N GLN A 137 1.39 -1.99 4.63
CA GLN A 137 2.80 -1.84 4.99
C GLN A 137 2.96 -1.53 6.48
N CYS A 138 4.19 -1.67 6.98
CA CYS A 138 4.51 -1.20 8.32
C CYS A 138 4.73 0.32 8.29
N PRO A 139 4.43 1.04 9.39
CA PRO A 139 4.80 2.44 9.51
C PRO A 139 6.31 2.63 9.30
N ARG A 140 6.66 3.62 8.48
CA ARG A 140 8.04 4.02 8.21
C ARG A 140 8.30 5.35 8.89
N LYS A 141 9.35 5.40 9.71
CA LYS A 141 9.84 6.67 10.27
C LYS A 141 10.38 7.54 9.15
N VAL A 142 9.95 8.80 9.12
CA VAL A 142 10.43 9.79 8.17
C VAL A 142 11.78 10.31 8.65
N GLU A 143 12.79 10.28 7.78
CA GLU A 143 14.16 10.68 8.11
C GLU A 143 14.30 12.20 8.13
N LEU A 144 13.98 12.80 9.28
CA LEU A 144 14.16 14.23 9.53
C LEU A 144 15.05 14.46 10.76
N THR A 145 15.87 15.51 10.69
CA THR A 145 16.72 15.93 11.81
C THR A 145 15.95 16.65 12.92
N ARG A 146 14.72 17.09 12.61
CA ARG A 146 13.84 17.92 13.44
C ARG A 146 12.52 17.21 13.69
N ARG A 147 11.85 17.57 14.78
CA ARG A 147 10.56 16.99 15.17
C ARG A 147 9.39 17.75 14.55
N GLY A 148 8.29 17.05 14.30
CA GLY A 148 7.05 17.65 13.82
C GLY A 148 6.21 18.17 14.98
N ILE A 149 5.94 19.46 15.03
CA ILE A 149 5.04 20.04 16.04
C ILE A 149 3.58 19.65 15.74
N ARG A 150 3.18 19.77 14.47
CA ARG A 150 1.77 19.64 14.07
C ARG A 150 1.63 19.31 12.58
N LEU A 151 0.62 18.51 12.24
CA LEU A 151 0.17 18.33 10.88
C LEU A 151 -0.76 19.50 10.52
N LEU A 152 -0.43 20.23 9.46
CA LEU A 152 -1.20 21.39 9.05
C LEU A 152 -2.35 21.01 8.11
N GLY A 153 -2.22 19.91 7.38
CA GLY A 153 -3.28 19.39 6.52
C GLY A 153 -2.74 18.79 5.23
N ARG A 154 -3.65 18.17 4.48
CA ARG A 154 -3.33 17.58 3.18
C ARG A 154 -3.29 18.63 2.08
N TYR A 155 -2.23 18.61 1.27
CA TYR A 155 -2.09 19.35 0.02
C TYR A 155 -1.65 18.39 -1.11
N SER A 156 -2.55 18.14 -2.07
CA SER A 156 -2.32 17.16 -3.14
C SER A 156 -2.01 15.75 -2.57
N GLN A 157 -0.83 15.20 -2.85
CA GLN A 157 -0.33 13.90 -2.38
C GLN A 157 0.54 13.99 -1.11
N TYR A 158 0.59 15.17 -0.49
CA TYR A 158 1.45 15.45 0.65
C TYR A 158 0.62 15.86 1.87
N VAL A 159 1.15 15.52 3.05
CA VAL A 159 0.77 16.15 4.31
C VAL A 159 1.79 17.23 4.60
N VAL A 160 1.30 18.43 4.86
CA VAL A 160 2.12 19.58 5.23
C VAL A 160 2.35 19.52 6.74
N VAL A 161 3.61 19.60 7.16
CA VAL A 161 4.05 19.44 8.55
C VAL A 161 4.81 20.69 8.99
N LEU A 162 4.44 21.24 10.15
CA LEU A 162 5.19 22.29 10.82
C LEU A 162 6.22 21.67 11.76
N LEU A 163 7.49 21.97 11.54
CA LEU A 163 8.60 21.47 12.37
C LEU A 163 8.88 22.38 13.57
N ASP A 164 9.60 21.85 14.56
CA ASP A 164 10.06 22.58 15.74
C ASP A 164 10.95 23.80 15.46
N SER A 165 11.58 23.83 14.29
CA SER A 165 12.34 24.97 13.77
C SER A 165 11.47 26.10 13.22
N GLY A 166 10.16 25.89 13.09
CA GLY A 166 9.25 26.76 12.33
C GLY A 166 9.28 26.54 10.81
N GLN A 167 10.10 25.61 10.32
CA GLN A 167 10.10 25.21 8.91
C GLN A 167 8.84 24.40 8.56
N ILE A 168 8.35 24.58 7.34
CA ILE A 168 7.26 23.79 6.77
C ILE A 168 7.85 22.80 5.79
N VAL A 169 7.49 21.52 5.94
CA VAL A 169 7.90 20.43 5.04
C VAL A 169 6.68 19.67 4.53
N CYS A 170 6.80 19.03 3.38
CA CYS A 170 5.76 18.21 2.78
C CYS A 170 6.19 16.75 2.78
N VAL A 171 5.37 15.88 3.36
CA VAL A 171 5.65 14.45 3.51
C VAL A 171 4.61 13.65 2.74
N ASN A 172 5.04 12.72 1.90
CA ASN A 172 4.12 11.81 1.21
C ASN A 172 3.97 10.46 1.93
N GLU A 173 3.09 9.61 1.42
CA GLU A 173 2.80 8.29 1.97
C GLU A 173 4.00 7.32 1.93
N LYS A 174 5.04 7.59 1.12
CA LYS A 174 6.29 6.80 1.08
C LYS A 174 7.31 7.22 2.15
N GLY A 175 7.02 8.31 2.87
CA GLY A 175 7.93 8.95 3.82
C GLY A 175 9.01 9.80 3.15
N GLU A 176 8.81 10.19 1.90
CA GLU A 176 9.69 11.13 1.20
C GLU A 176 9.35 12.56 1.63
N VAL A 177 10.39 13.37 1.87
CA VAL A 177 10.26 14.75 2.33
C VAL A 177 10.65 15.71 1.22
N TRP A 178 9.84 16.76 1.08
CA TRP A 178 10.03 17.82 0.11
C TRP A 178 9.84 19.18 0.76
N ASP A 179 10.68 20.13 0.36
CA ASP A 179 10.56 21.54 0.74
C ASP A 179 9.90 22.34 -0.39
N GLU A 180 9.38 23.53 -0.06
CA GLU A 180 8.90 24.54 -1.03
C GLU A 180 7.75 24.11 -1.97
N ILE A 181 7.04 23.01 -1.67
CA ILE A 181 5.85 22.59 -2.44
C ILE A 181 4.65 23.52 -2.18
N LEU A 182 4.45 23.91 -0.92
CA LEU A 182 3.37 24.81 -0.54
C LEU A 182 3.85 26.26 -0.71
N SER A 183 3.21 27.03 -1.59
CA SER A 183 3.53 28.45 -1.81
C SER A 183 3.08 29.37 -0.67
N TYR A 184 2.44 28.80 0.36
CA TYR A 184 1.90 29.49 1.52
C TYR A 184 2.71 29.18 2.78
N THR A 185 2.87 30.18 3.64
CA THR A 185 3.53 30.03 4.95
C THR A 185 2.48 29.85 6.05
N PHE A 186 1.59 28.87 5.91
CA PHE A 186 0.58 28.59 6.94
C PHE A 186 1.26 27.99 8.17
N THR A 187 1.00 28.56 9.35
CA THR A 187 1.39 27.98 10.64
C THR A 187 0.20 27.41 11.40
N LYS A 188 -1.00 27.56 10.84
CA LYS A 188 -2.28 27.04 11.35
C LYS A 188 -2.80 25.94 10.43
N PRO A 189 -3.59 24.99 10.95
CA PRO A 189 -4.20 23.96 10.13
C PRO A 189 -5.06 24.52 9.01
N PHE A 190 -5.17 23.78 7.92
CA PHE A 190 -5.97 24.11 6.76
C PHE A 190 -6.59 22.83 6.17
N ILE A 191 -7.64 23.00 5.38
CA ILE A 191 -8.22 21.92 4.57
C ILE A 191 -8.18 22.29 3.09
N SER A 192 -7.88 21.30 2.26
CA SER A 192 -8.00 21.41 0.81
C SER A 192 -9.43 21.11 0.37
N LEU A 193 -9.99 22.00 -0.43
CA LEU A 193 -11.34 21.88 -0.99
C LEU A 193 -11.31 21.22 -2.37
N SER A 194 -12.44 20.72 -2.84
CA SER A 194 -12.55 20.09 -4.17
C SER A 194 -12.23 21.05 -5.32
N SER A 195 -12.36 22.37 -5.11
CA SER A 195 -11.95 23.42 -6.04
C SER A 195 -10.43 23.64 -6.10
N GLY A 196 -9.66 23.02 -5.20
CA GLY A 196 -8.24 23.30 -4.98
C GLY A 196 -7.96 24.53 -4.14
N ALA A 197 -9.01 25.22 -3.64
CA ALA A 197 -8.86 26.30 -2.68
C ALA A 197 -8.51 25.76 -1.28
N LEU A 198 -7.82 26.57 -0.48
CA LEU A 198 -7.40 26.22 0.88
C LEU A 198 -8.18 27.06 1.90
N LEU A 199 -8.85 26.40 2.82
CA LEU A 199 -9.55 27.05 3.93
C LEU A 199 -8.70 26.92 5.19
N THR A 200 -8.44 28.03 5.87
CA THR A 200 -7.68 28.09 7.12
C THR A 200 -8.20 29.20 8.03
N VAL A 201 -7.57 29.39 9.18
CA VAL A 201 -7.85 30.48 10.12
C VAL A 201 -6.58 31.28 10.36
N ASN A 202 -6.67 32.60 10.29
CA ASN A 202 -5.53 33.47 10.55
C ASN A 202 -5.24 33.63 12.05
N GLU A 203 -4.16 34.33 12.39
CA GLU A 203 -3.78 34.55 13.80
C GLU A 203 -4.84 35.31 14.61
N GLY A 204 -5.67 36.12 13.96
CA GLY A 204 -6.79 36.84 14.57
C GLY A 204 -8.08 36.04 14.71
N GLY A 205 -8.07 34.75 14.39
CA GLY A 205 -9.25 33.88 14.47
C GLY A 205 -10.26 34.05 13.33
N LYS A 206 -9.96 34.85 12.30
CA LYS A 206 -10.85 34.98 11.13
C LYS A 206 -10.62 33.84 10.15
N ILE A 207 -11.71 33.35 9.56
CA ILE A 207 -11.68 32.30 8.54
C ILE A 207 -11.22 32.89 7.21
N CYS A 208 -10.25 32.25 6.57
CA CYS A 208 -9.64 32.68 5.33
C CYS A 208 -9.75 31.58 4.27
N LEU A 209 -10.20 31.95 3.07
CA LEU A 209 -10.23 31.09 1.89
C LEU A 209 -9.24 31.61 0.86
N TYR A 210 -8.20 30.83 0.57
CA TYR A 210 -7.22 31.11 -0.47
C TYR A 210 -7.63 30.36 -1.74
N ALA A 211 -8.00 31.10 -2.78
CA ALA A 211 -8.14 30.50 -4.10
C ALA A 211 -6.78 30.00 -4.60
N ARG A 212 -6.79 29.02 -5.50
CA ARG A 212 -5.56 28.41 -6.04
C ARG A 212 -4.61 29.50 -6.57
N ASP A 213 -3.36 29.45 -6.14
CA ASP A 213 -2.29 30.37 -6.53
C ASP A 213 -2.53 31.87 -6.18
N THR A 214 -3.40 32.17 -5.21
CA THR A 214 -3.68 33.55 -4.77
C THR A 214 -3.17 33.81 -3.35
N THR A 215 -2.44 34.92 -3.13
CA THR A 215 -1.95 35.28 -1.79
C THR A 215 -2.94 36.11 -0.97
N THR A 216 -3.97 36.65 -1.61
CA THR A 216 -5.05 37.42 -0.96
C THR A 216 -6.26 36.53 -0.71
N PRO A 217 -6.55 36.17 0.55
CA PRO A 217 -7.71 35.35 0.86
C PRO A 217 -9.00 36.16 0.85
N ILE A 218 -10.12 35.48 0.61
CA ILE A 218 -11.43 35.95 1.04
C ILE A 218 -11.51 35.71 2.55
N VAL A 219 -11.88 36.74 3.32
CA VAL A 219 -11.89 36.67 4.79
C VAL A 219 -13.33 36.81 5.29
N SER A 220 -13.72 35.93 6.20
CA SER A 220 -15.01 36.00 6.90
C SER A 220 -14.93 36.98 8.09
N GLU A 221 -16.06 37.57 8.45
CA GLU A 221 -16.18 38.35 9.70
C GLU A 221 -16.37 37.48 10.95
N LEU A 222 -16.65 36.18 10.78
CA LEU A 222 -16.73 35.25 11.89
C LEU A 222 -15.34 35.05 12.51
N GLN A 223 -15.24 35.30 13.83
CA GLN A 223 -14.07 34.99 14.64
C GLN A 223 -14.29 33.69 15.40
N VAL A 224 -13.32 32.80 15.32
CA VAL A 224 -13.30 31.48 15.94
C VAL A 224 -11.96 31.26 16.65
N THR A 225 -11.97 30.46 17.72
CA THR A 225 -10.77 30.22 18.53
C THR A 225 -10.33 28.76 18.44
N GLU A 226 -9.25 28.50 17.69
CA GLU A 226 -8.74 27.14 17.44
C GLU A 226 -9.79 26.14 16.93
N PRO A 227 -10.54 26.49 15.88
CA PRO A 227 -11.60 25.61 15.37
C PRO A 227 -11.03 24.33 14.74
N LYS A 228 -11.88 23.30 14.69
CA LYS A 228 -11.68 22.15 13.81
C LYS A 228 -12.29 22.43 12.44
N LEU A 229 -11.46 22.34 11.40
CA LEU A 229 -11.87 22.50 10.01
C LEU A 229 -12.31 21.13 9.45
N LEU A 230 -13.49 21.07 8.86
CA LEU A 230 -14.10 19.82 8.41
C LEU A 230 -14.33 19.90 6.89
N SER A 231 -13.57 19.10 6.15
CA SER A 231 -13.78 18.96 4.70
C SER A 231 -15.02 18.11 4.43
N VAL A 232 -15.76 18.45 3.37
CA VAL A 232 -16.85 17.60 2.88
C VAL A 232 -16.24 16.58 1.90
N PRO A 233 -16.41 15.27 2.12
CA PRO A 233 -15.95 14.26 1.18
C PRO A 233 -16.52 14.52 -0.23
N SER A 234 -15.64 14.51 -1.25
CA SER A 234 -16.01 14.94 -2.61
C SER A 234 -16.86 13.93 -3.39
N ALA A 235 -16.86 12.66 -3.00
CA ALA A 235 -17.56 11.59 -3.69
C ALA A 235 -18.69 11.05 -2.82
N GLN A 236 -19.88 10.92 -3.41
CA GLN A 236 -20.93 10.11 -2.81
C GLN A 236 -20.51 8.64 -2.86
N PRO A 237 -20.81 7.87 -1.82
CA PRO A 237 -20.50 6.45 -1.85
C PRO A 237 -21.31 5.73 -2.94
N GLU A 238 -20.76 4.63 -3.44
CA GLU A 238 -21.47 3.73 -4.35
C GLU A 238 -22.70 3.13 -3.65
N GLY A 239 -23.84 3.18 -4.33
CA GLY A 239 -25.11 2.64 -3.83
C GLY A 239 -25.28 1.13 -4.03
N SER A 240 -24.46 0.53 -4.89
CA SER A 240 -24.55 -0.87 -5.31
C SER A 240 -23.18 -1.55 -5.31
N CYS A 241 -23.17 -2.87 -5.20
CA CYS A 241 -21.96 -3.69 -5.28
C CYS A 241 -21.32 -3.65 -6.66
N LEU A 242 -20.02 -3.34 -6.75
CA LEU A 242 -19.32 -3.27 -8.04
C LEU A 242 -19.08 -4.62 -8.74
N ILE A 243 -19.32 -5.76 -8.06
CA ILE A 243 -19.18 -7.09 -8.66
C ILE A 243 -20.49 -7.55 -9.30
N CYS A 244 -21.59 -7.53 -8.55
CA CYS A 244 -22.89 -8.06 -9.02
C CYS A 244 -23.88 -6.96 -9.47
N LEU A 245 -23.57 -5.69 -9.20
CA LEU A 245 -24.39 -4.52 -9.52
C LEU A 245 -25.74 -4.47 -8.80
N CYS A 246 -25.93 -5.26 -7.73
CA CYS A 246 -27.11 -5.22 -6.87
C CYS A 246 -26.90 -4.21 -5.72
N ASP A 247 -28.01 -3.64 -5.23
CA ASP A 247 -28.02 -2.76 -4.07
C ASP A 247 -27.63 -3.49 -2.77
N PHE A 248 -27.20 -2.73 -1.77
CA PHE A 248 -26.86 -3.28 -0.45
C PHE A 248 -28.11 -3.45 0.42
N GLU A 249 -28.31 -4.68 0.89
CA GLU A 249 -29.21 -4.97 2.02
C GLU A 249 -28.50 -4.64 3.35
N GLU A 250 -29.24 -4.42 4.44
CA GLU A 250 -28.69 -4.10 5.75
C GLU A 250 -27.62 -5.14 6.19
N GLY A 251 -26.39 -4.68 6.42
CA GLY A 251 -25.27 -5.51 6.88
C GLY A 251 -24.62 -6.43 5.83
N GLY A 252 -25.15 -6.48 4.60
CA GLY A 252 -24.61 -7.34 3.53
C GLY A 252 -23.41 -6.75 2.77
N GLY A 253 -23.20 -5.44 2.89
CA GLY A 253 -22.14 -4.71 2.19
C GLY A 253 -20.89 -4.47 3.05
N VAL A 254 -19.75 -4.30 2.40
CA VAL A 254 -18.47 -3.89 3.00
C VAL A 254 -17.80 -2.83 2.14
N THR A 255 -17.10 -1.90 2.78
CA THR A 255 -16.30 -0.86 2.14
C THR A 255 -14.81 -1.25 2.24
N LEU A 256 -14.05 -1.21 1.15
CA LEU A 256 -12.58 -1.39 1.20
C LEU A 256 -11.88 -0.09 1.60
N ASP A 257 -10.60 -0.14 1.96
CA ASP A 257 -9.81 1.07 2.30
C ASP A 257 -9.73 2.09 1.16
N CYS A 258 -9.88 1.64 -0.09
CA CYS A 258 -9.96 2.52 -1.26
C CYS A 258 -11.33 3.21 -1.44
N GLY A 259 -12.32 2.87 -0.63
CA GLY A 259 -13.69 3.42 -0.64
C GLY A 259 -14.69 2.70 -1.54
N HIS A 260 -14.25 1.75 -2.37
CA HIS A 260 -15.15 0.92 -3.18
C HIS A 260 -15.93 -0.09 -2.34
N ARG A 261 -17.17 -0.38 -2.75
CA ARG A 261 -18.12 -1.18 -1.97
C ARG A 261 -18.53 -2.47 -2.67
N PHE A 262 -18.69 -3.54 -1.88
CA PHE A 262 -19.01 -4.89 -2.36
C PHE A 262 -19.92 -5.61 -1.38
N HIS A 263 -20.75 -6.55 -1.86
CA HIS A 263 -21.34 -7.52 -0.94
C HIS A 263 -20.22 -8.37 -0.32
N ARG A 264 -20.36 -8.68 0.97
CA ARG A 264 -19.43 -9.53 1.70
C ARG A 264 -19.12 -10.83 0.95
N ASP A 265 -20.18 -11.49 0.47
CA ASP A 265 -20.06 -12.77 -0.25
C ASP A 265 -19.42 -12.62 -1.63
N CYS A 266 -19.74 -11.55 -2.36
CA CYS A 266 -19.10 -11.27 -3.66
C CYS A 266 -17.59 -11.04 -3.50
N LEU A 267 -17.18 -10.28 -2.49
CA LEU A 267 -15.77 -10.05 -2.19
C LEU A 267 -15.07 -11.33 -1.73
N ALA A 268 -15.73 -12.14 -0.90
CA ALA A 268 -15.21 -13.42 -0.43
C ALA A 268 -14.99 -14.40 -1.58
N GLU A 269 -15.97 -14.55 -2.48
CA GLU A 269 -15.86 -15.42 -3.66
C GLU A 269 -14.74 -14.94 -4.59
N PHE A 270 -14.68 -13.64 -4.90
CA PHE A 270 -13.65 -13.07 -5.76
C PHE A 270 -12.24 -13.35 -5.20
N SER A 271 -12.03 -13.05 -3.92
CA SER A 271 -10.72 -13.16 -3.28
C SER A 271 -10.32 -14.59 -2.88
N SER A 272 -11.26 -15.53 -2.85
CA SER A 272 -10.98 -16.95 -2.57
C SER A 272 -9.99 -17.61 -3.55
N ARG A 273 -9.79 -16.99 -4.72
CA ARG A 273 -8.91 -17.48 -5.79
C ARG A 273 -7.51 -16.86 -5.77
N ALA A 274 -7.23 -16.00 -4.78
CA ALA A 274 -6.03 -15.18 -4.76
C ALA A 274 -4.72 -15.95 -4.71
N ASP A 275 -4.68 -17.15 -4.13
CA ASP A 275 -3.48 -17.98 -4.06
C ASP A 275 -3.45 -19.12 -5.10
N GLY A 276 -4.31 -19.06 -6.12
CA GLY A 276 -4.45 -20.12 -7.14
C GLY A 276 -3.17 -20.46 -7.91
N PHE A 277 -2.20 -19.54 -7.94
CA PHE A 277 -0.86 -19.78 -8.52
C PHE A 277 -0.10 -20.89 -7.77
N ARG A 278 -0.35 -21.10 -6.47
CA ARG A 278 0.34 -22.12 -5.66
C ARG A 278 0.05 -23.52 -6.16
N ALA A 279 -1.22 -23.83 -6.35
CA ALA A 279 -1.66 -25.16 -6.82
C ALA A 279 -1.18 -25.45 -8.24
N LYS A 280 -1.02 -24.40 -9.07
CA LYS A 280 -0.55 -24.51 -10.45
C LYS A 280 0.97 -24.50 -10.61
N GLY A 281 1.72 -24.10 -9.58
CA GLY A 281 3.17 -23.90 -9.67
C GLY A 281 3.56 -22.69 -10.53
N GLU A 282 2.69 -21.69 -10.61
CA GLU A 282 2.89 -20.45 -11.36
C GLU A 282 3.53 -19.37 -10.49
N HIS A 283 4.02 -18.30 -11.13
CA HIS A 283 4.50 -17.13 -10.39
C HIS A 283 3.36 -16.48 -9.60
N VAL A 284 3.73 -15.83 -8.50
CA VAL A 284 2.81 -15.07 -7.65
C VAL A 284 2.19 -13.95 -8.45
N VAL A 285 0.86 -13.92 -8.47
CA VAL A 285 0.05 -12.82 -9.03
C VAL A 285 -0.90 -12.30 -7.98
N PHE A 286 -1.23 -11.01 -8.06
CA PHE A 286 -2.09 -10.32 -7.08
C PHE A 286 -3.45 -9.95 -7.65
N THR A 287 -3.83 -10.47 -8.81
CA THR A 287 -5.05 -10.10 -9.54
C THR A 287 -6.32 -10.20 -8.69
N TYR A 288 -6.47 -11.27 -7.90
CA TYR A 288 -7.62 -11.44 -6.98
C TYR A 288 -7.34 -10.94 -5.55
N ALA A 289 -6.21 -10.27 -5.34
CA ALA A 289 -5.83 -9.62 -4.09
C ALA A 289 -5.86 -8.08 -4.18
N VAL A 290 -6.22 -7.53 -5.34
CA VAL A 290 -6.46 -6.10 -5.57
C VAL A 290 -7.95 -5.84 -5.77
N CYS A 291 -8.36 -4.60 -5.51
CA CYS A 291 -9.75 -4.17 -5.54
C CYS A 291 -10.42 -4.53 -6.89
N PRO A 292 -11.54 -5.27 -6.87
CA PRO A 292 -12.29 -5.63 -8.07
C PRO A 292 -12.85 -4.41 -8.84
N GLY A 293 -12.98 -3.25 -8.18
CA GLY A 293 -13.35 -1.99 -8.82
C GLY A 293 -12.27 -1.43 -9.77
N GLY A 294 -11.11 -2.06 -9.87
CA GLY A 294 -10.08 -1.71 -10.86
C GLY A 294 -9.15 -0.57 -10.46
N CYS A 295 -9.24 -0.05 -9.22
CA CYS A 295 -8.31 1.00 -8.76
C CYS A 295 -6.90 0.49 -8.41
N GLY A 296 -6.68 -0.82 -8.40
CA GLY A 296 -5.38 -1.43 -8.09
C GLY A 296 -4.99 -1.46 -6.61
N SER A 297 -5.79 -0.85 -5.71
CA SER A 297 -5.54 -0.91 -4.26
C SER A 297 -5.63 -2.34 -3.76
N GLN A 298 -4.68 -2.75 -2.92
CA GLN A 298 -4.67 -4.08 -2.32
C GLN A 298 -5.85 -4.25 -1.33
N ILE A 299 -6.53 -5.39 -1.42
CA ILE A 299 -7.62 -5.74 -0.52
C ILE A 299 -7.05 -6.01 0.88
N ARG A 300 -7.57 -5.28 1.87
CA ARG A 300 -7.38 -5.53 3.30
C ARG A 300 -8.76 -5.50 3.96
N HIS A 301 -9.33 -6.68 4.19
CA HIS A 301 -10.64 -6.79 4.84
C HIS A 301 -10.90 -8.22 5.29
N ALA A 302 -11.49 -8.42 6.47
CA ALA A 302 -11.77 -9.77 7.00
C ALA A 302 -12.73 -10.59 6.11
N ALA A 303 -13.60 -9.93 5.34
CA ALA A 303 -14.45 -10.58 4.34
C ALA A 303 -13.68 -11.21 3.17
N ALA A 304 -12.41 -10.85 2.97
CA ALA A 304 -11.54 -11.43 1.96
C ALA A 304 -10.59 -12.44 2.63
N PRO A 305 -10.90 -13.75 2.63
CA PRO A 305 -10.23 -14.75 3.48
C PRO A 305 -8.71 -14.86 3.27
N LEU A 306 -8.20 -14.48 2.10
CA LEU A 306 -6.78 -14.52 1.77
C LEU A 306 -6.08 -13.16 1.87
N SER A 307 -6.76 -12.08 2.32
CA SER A 307 -6.19 -10.73 2.28
C SER A 307 -4.93 -10.60 3.14
N GLU A 308 -4.91 -11.18 4.34
CA GLU A 308 -3.74 -11.14 5.22
C GLU A 308 -2.54 -11.91 4.63
N TYR A 309 -2.80 -13.12 4.12
CA TYR A 309 -1.80 -13.95 3.45
C TYR A 309 -1.18 -13.21 2.26
N MET A 310 -2.01 -12.64 1.39
CA MET A 310 -1.57 -11.88 0.22
C MET A 310 -0.89 -10.56 0.62
N GLY A 311 -1.34 -9.89 1.70
CA GLY A 311 -0.68 -8.75 2.34
C GLY A 311 0.75 -9.04 2.75
N ARG A 312 0.95 -10.13 3.49
CA ARG A 312 2.28 -10.60 3.88
C ARG A 312 3.14 -10.95 2.66
N LEU A 313 2.59 -11.70 1.71
CA LEU A 313 3.31 -12.11 0.51
C LEU A 313 3.81 -10.91 -0.31
N ARG A 314 2.99 -9.87 -0.46
CA ARG A 314 3.39 -8.62 -1.14
C ARG A 314 4.53 -7.91 -0.43
N ARG A 315 4.47 -7.79 0.90
CA ARG A 315 5.55 -7.18 1.70
C ARG A 315 6.87 -7.92 1.55
N GLU A 316 6.84 -9.25 1.67
CA GLU A 316 8.03 -10.09 1.54
C GLU A 316 8.65 -10.00 0.13
N ILE A 317 7.82 -9.99 -0.91
CA ILE A 317 8.25 -9.81 -2.30
C ILE A 317 8.85 -8.42 -2.53
N ASN A 318 8.16 -7.35 -2.08
CA ASN A 318 8.65 -5.99 -2.25
C ASN A 318 10.03 -5.80 -1.59
N LEU A 319 10.22 -6.33 -0.38
CA LEU A 319 11.48 -6.24 0.34
C LEU A 319 12.63 -6.96 -0.40
N ASP A 320 12.40 -8.18 -0.90
CA ASP A 320 13.42 -8.89 -1.69
C ASP A 320 13.67 -8.22 -3.04
N ALA A 321 12.62 -7.71 -3.69
CA ALA A 321 12.70 -7.02 -4.98
C ALA A 321 13.52 -5.73 -4.86
N GLU A 322 13.28 -4.90 -3.84
CA GLU A 322 14.06 -3.69 -3.56
C GLU A 322 15.56 -4.01 -3.44
N ASN A 323 15.92 -5.11 -2.78
CA ASN A 323 17.32 -5.53 -2.66
C ASN A 323 17.94 -5.90 -4.01
N ARG A 324 17.20 -6.62 -4.87
CA ARG A 324 17.68 -7.04 -6.19
C ARG A 324 17.76 -5.89 -7.18
N LEU A 325 16.78 -4.99 -7.15
CA LEU A 325 16.71 -3.85 -8.06
C LEU A 325 17.85 -2.85 -7.86
N ARG A 326 18.49 -2.83 -6.68
CA ARG A 326 19.73 -2.06 -6.47
C ARG A 326 20.88 -2.52 -7.36
N GLU A 327 20.90 -3.80 -7.75
CA GLU A 327 21.93 -4.39 -8.61
C GLU A 327 21.48 -4.48 -10.08
N MET A 328 20.17 -4.50 -10.33
CA MET A 328 19.56 -4.62 -11.66
C MET A 328 19.18 -3.26 -12.26
N LYS A 329 20.05 -2.72 -13.12
CA LYS A 329 19.77 -1.45 -13.82
C LYS A 329 18.56 -1.57 -14.75
N ASN A 330 17.73 -0.53 -14.79
CA ASN A 330 16.55 -0.39 -15.68
C ASN A 330 15.50 -1.50 -15.52
N LYS A 331 15.37 -2.07 -14.32
CA LYS A 331 14.34 -3.06 -14.00
C LYS A 331 13.38 -2.52 -12.95
N THR A 332 12.19 -3.09 -12.96
CA THR A 332 11.10 -2.79 -12.04
C THR A 332 10.65 -4.06 -11.33
N VAL A 333 9.81 -3.93 -10.30
CA VAL A 333 9.30 -5.10 -9.56
C VAL A 333 8.49 -6.02 -10.48
N GLU A 334 7.82 -5.45 -11.47
CA GLU A 334 7.03 -6.14 -12.50
C GLU A 334 7.87 -7.00 -13.45
N ASP A 335 9.19 -6.73 -13.54
CA ASP A 335 10.12 -7.54 -14.30
C ASP A 335 10.60 -8.78 -13.54
N LEU A 336 10.31 -8.90 -12.24
CA LEU A 336 10.79 -9.98 -11.38
C LEU A 336 9.66 -10.98 -11.09
N LEU A 337 9.94 -12.26 -11.30
CA LEU A 337 8.99 -13.34 -11.03
C LEU A 337 9.31 -14.00 -9.70
N TYR A 338 8.30 -14.10 -8.85
CA TYR A 338 8.38 -14.74 -7.56
C TYR A 338 7.53 -16.00 -7.54
N TYR A 339 8.00 -17.03 -6.84
CA TYR A 339 7.31 -18.31 -6.68
C TYR A 339 7.25 -18.68 -5.20
N ILE A 340 6.36 -19.60 -4.83
CA ILE A 340 6.28 -20.11 -3.45
C ILE A 340 7.10 -21.38 -3.33
N CYS A 341 8.04 -21.39 -2.39
CA CYS A 341 8.83 -22.57 -2.07
C CYS A 341 7.94 -23.67 -1.46
N CYS A 342 7.99 -24.88 -2.00
CA CYS A 342 7.18 -26.01 -1.51
C CYS A 342 7.61 -26.53 -0.13
N ARG A 343 8.82 -26.18 0.33
CA ARG A 343 9.38 -26.63 1.62
C ARG A 343 9.11 -25.66 2.77
N CYS A 344 9.31 -24.36 2.55
CA CYS A 344 9.18 -23.34 3.61
C CYS A 344 7.99 -22.39 3.43
N GLU A 345 7.25 -22.51 2.32
CA GLU A 345 6.09 -21.68 1.96
C GLU A 345 6.37 -20.17 1.79
N LYS A 346 7.65 -19.77 1.78
CA LYS A 346 8.05 -18.38 1.54
C LYS A 346 8.16 -18.08 0.03
N PRO A 347 7.92 -16.82 -0.39
CA PRO A 347 8.25 -16.37 -1.72
C PRO A 347 9.76 -16.44 -1.95
N PHE A 348 10.16 -16.73 -3.19
CA PHE A 348 11.53 -16.59 -3.65
C PHE A 348 11.57 -16.12 -5.09
N TYR A 349 12.63 -15.38 -5.43
CA TYR A 349 12.88 -14.95 -6.80
C TYR A 349 13.22 -16.13 -7.71
N GLY A 350 12.42 -16.31 -8.76
CA GLY A 350 12.54 -17.39 -9.73
C GLY A 350 13.00 -16.98 -11.13
N GLY A 351 13.39 -15.72 -11.33
CA GLY A 351 13.88 -15.21 -12.62
C GLY A 351 13.15 -13.97 -13.11
N GLU A 352 13.56 -13.46 -14.26
CA GLU A 352 12.95 -12.28 -14.88
C GLU A 352 11.75 -12.65 -15.77
N ARG A 353 10.78 -11.75 -15.87
CA ARG A 353 9.65 -11.83 -16.82
C ARG A 353 10.09 -11.85 -18.28
N ARG A 354 11.34 -11.48 -18.60
CA ARG A 354 11.89 -11.54 -19.95
C ARG A 354 11.77 -12.91 -20.61
N CYS A 355 11.59 -13.99 -19.84
CA CYS A 355 11.37 -15.33 -20.36
C CYS A 355 9.92 -15.53 -20.90
N PHE A 356 9.00 -14.56 -20.71
CA PHE A 356 7.62 -14.53 -21.19
C PHE A 356 7.46 -13.85 -22.57
N ARG A 357 8.37 -14.05 -23.53
CA ARG A 357 8.48 -13.14 -24.69
C ARG A 357 7.27 -13.01 -25.62
N SER A 358 6.32 -13.95 -25.67
CA SER A 358 5.20 -13.82 -26.63
C SER A 358 3.80 -14.30 -26.16
N ASN A 359 3.67 -15.38 -25.40
CA ASN A 359 2.36 -16.00 -25.17
C ASN A 359 1.84 -15.96 -23.72
N ASN A 360 2.56 -15.35 -22.78
CA ASN A 360 2.20 -15.37 -21.35
C ASN A 360 1.96 -16.78 -20.76
N VAL A 361 2.55 -17.83 -21.35
CA VAL A 361 2.43 -19.21 -20.85
C VAL A 361 3.76 -19.64 -20.23
N GLU A 362 3.73 -19.99 -18.96
CA GLU A 362 4.83 -20.71 -18.32
C GLU A 362 4.82 -22.19 -18.72
N PRO A 363 5.99 -22.85 -18.76
CA PRO A 363 6.05 -24.30 -18.75
C PRO A 363 5.32 -24.86 -17.55
N VAL A 364 4.52 -25.91 -17.79
CA VAL A 364 3.90 -26.68 -16.72
C VAL A 364 4.99 -27.23 -15.81
N LYS A 365 4.82 -27.01 -14.50
CA LYS A 365 5.71 -27.54 -13.48
C LYS A 365 4.89 -27.93 -12.26
N LYS A 366 5.36 -28.91 -11.51
CA LYS A 366 4.69 -29.30 -10.26
C LYS A 366 5.08 -28.31 -9.16
N PRO A 367 4.17 -27.93 -8.26
CA PRO A 367 4.51 -27.09 -7.11
C PRO A 367 5.69 -27.64 -6.29
N CYS A 368 5.82 -28.96 -6.18
CA CYS A 368 6.92 -29.62 -5.46
C CYS A 368 8.31 -29.41 -6.09
N GLU A 369 8.40 -28.94 -7.34
CA GLU A 369 9.66 -28.63 -8.03
C GLU A 369 10.15 -27.21 -7.74
N LEU A 370 9.34 -26.38 -7.06
CA LEU A 370 9.69 -25.01 -6.70
C LEU A 370 10.33 -24.98 -5.32
N ILE A 371 11.66 -24.88 -5.28
CA ILE A 371 12.44 -24.89 -4.04
C ILE A 371 13.35 -23.66 -4.05
N CYS A 372 13.28 -22.85 -3.00
CA CYS A 372 14.16 -21.69 -2.87
C CYS A 372 15.61 -22.11 -2.60
N SER A 373 16.56 -21.22 -2.87
CA SER A 373 18.00 -21.45 -2.65
C SER A 373 18.35 -21.87 -1.22
N GLU A 374 17.61 -21.42 -0.20
CA GLU A 374 17.88 -21.80 1.19
C GLU A 374 17.40 -23.21 1.53
N CYS A 375 16.38 -23.70 0.83
CA CYS A 375 15.78 -25.00 1.05
C CYS A 375 16.30 -26.07 0.08
N ASN A 376 17.02 -25.67 -0.98
CA ASN A 376 17.59 -26.59 -1.94
C ASN A 376 18.84 -27.26 -1.37
N ASP A 377 18.82 -28.59 -1.34
CA ASP A 377 19.85 -29.46 -0.79
C ASP A 377 20.43 -30.44 -1.81
N ASP A 378 20.18 -30.20 -3.11
CA ASP A 378 20.79 -31.00 -4.20
C ASP A 378 22.32 -30.90 -4.23
N PHE A 379 22.89 -29.81 -3.72
CA PHE A 379 24.31 -29.59 -3.48
C PHE A 379 24.52 -28.63 -2.31
N LEU A 380 25.41 -29.02 -1.38
CA LEU A 380 25.81 -28.20 -0.23
C LEU A 380 27.32 -28.06 -0.17
N CYS A 381 27.81 -26.84 -0.43
CA CYS A 381 29.20 -26.50 -0.16
C CYS A 381 29.45 -26.48 1.36
N PRO A 382 30.53 -27.12 1.88
CA PRO A 382 30.83 -27.10 3.32
C PRO A 382 31.03 -25.70 3.91
N VAL A 383 31.48 -24.74 3.09
CA VAL A 383 31.75 -23.36 3.50
C VAL A 383 30.61 -22.42 3.13
N HIS A 384 30.12 -22.52 1.89
CA HIS A 384 29.19 -21.54 1.31
C HIS A 384 27.75 -22.04 1.15
N LYS A 385 27.45 -23.25 1.65
CA LYS A 385 26.15 -23.91 1.52
C LYS A 385 25.67 -23.90 0.05
N HIS A 386 24.45 -23.44 -0.20
CA HIS A 386 23.83 -23.41 -1.53
C HIS A 386 23.96 -22.06 -2.26
N ASN A 387 24.51 -21.01 -1.62
CA ASN A 387 24.42 -19.64 -2.13
C ASN A 387 25.19 -19.38 -3.44
N TYR A 388 26.14 -20.25 -3.80
CA TYR A 388 27.02 -20.07 -4.97
C TYR A 388 27.09 -21.33 -5.83
N VAL A 389 26.02 -22.12 -5.88
CA VAL A 389 25.99 -23.33 -6.74
C VAL A 389 25.95 -22.90 -8.21
N LEU A 390 26.93 -23.39 -8.96
CA LEU A 390 26.93 -23.28 -10.41
C LEU A 390 26.17 -24.49 -10.98
N TYR A 391 25.20 -24.23 -11.85
CA TYR A 391 24.40 -25.27 -12.49
C TYR A 391 24.79 -25.48 -13.94
N LYS A 392 24.61 -26.71 -14.44
CA LYS A 392 24.51 -26.97 -15.88
C LYS A 392 23.19 -26.38 -16.39
N CYS A 393 23.23 -25.72 -17.55
CA CYS A 393 22.05 -25.30 -18.28
C CYS A 393 21.11 -26.49 -18.53
N ARG A 394 19.80 -26.30 -18.35
CA ARG A 394 18.82 -27.36 -18.61
C ARG A 394 18.88 -27.89 -20.04
N TYR A 395 19.08 -27.01 -21.01
CA TYR A 395 18.96 -27.32 -22.43
C TYR A 395 20.29 -27.51 -23.17
N CYS A 396 21.44 -27.42 -22.51
CA CYS A 396 22.74 -27.67 -23.14
C CYS A 396 23.83 -27.95 -22.07
N CYS A 397 25.07 -28.11 -22.50
CA CYS A 397 26.20 -28.36 -21.61
C CYS A 397 26.93 -27.10 -21.10
N ASN A 398 26.43 -25.89 -21.37
CA ASN A 398 27.03 -24.67 -20.81
C ASN A 398 26.64 -24.48 -19.34
N PRO A 399 27.47 -23.80 -18.52
CA PRO A 399 27.03 -23.30 -17.24
C PRO A 399 25.81 -22.38 -17.39
N ALA A 400 24.85 -22.52 -16.49
CA ALA A 400 23.75 -21.59 -16.38
C ALA A 400 24.23 -20.23 -15.86
N THR A 401 23.65 -19.17 -16.41
CA THR A 401 23.90 -17.78 -16.03
C THR A 401 22.78 -17.20 -15.19
N HIS A 402 21.58 -17.79 -15.24
CA HIS A 402 20.41 -17.31 -14.50
C HIS A 402 19.41 -18.44 -14.23
N LEU A 403 18.57 -18.21 -13.22
CA LEU A 403 17.36 -18.99 -12.94
C LEU A 403 16.20 -18.36 -13.71
N SER A 404 15.35 -19.20 -14.27
CA SER A 404 14.10 -18.83 -14.92
C SER A 404 12.97 -19.74 -14.48
N PHE A 405 11.74 -19.22 -14.52
CA PHE A 405 10.51 -19.93 -14.17
C PHE A 405 10.54 -20.64 -12.80
N GLY A 406 11.37 -20.19 -11.87
CA GLY A 406 11.51 -20.76 -10.52
C GLY A 406 12.29 -22.07 -10.42
N ASN A 407 12.53 -22.80 -11.51
CA ASN A 407 13.19 -24.12 -11.49
C ASN A 407 13.98 -24.49 -12.77
N ARG A 408 14.26 -23.52 -13.64
CA ARG A 408 15.01 -23.74 -14.90
C ARG A 408 16.32 -22.95 -14.84
N TYR A 409 17.46 -23.61 -14.71
CA TYR A 409 18.76 -22.94 -14.82
C TYR A 409 19.19 -22.86 -16.28
N LEU A 410 19.39 -21.66 -16.81
CA LEU A 410 19.60 -21.39 -18.23
C LEU A 410 20.89 -20.62 -18.49
N CYS A 411 21.56 -20.90 -19.61
CA CYS A 411 22.62 -20.06 -20.15
C CYS A 411 22.05 -19.03 -21.14
N ASN A 412 22.77 -17.93 -21.39
CA ASN A 412 22.31 -16.86 -22.29
C ASN A 412 21.96 -17.38 -23.70
N ARG A 413 22.79 -18.28 -24.26
CA ARG A 413 22.54 -18.91 -25.57
C ARG A 413 21.22 -19.68 -25.62
N CYS A 414 20.85 -20.36 -24.54
CA CYS A 414 19.59 -21.10 -24.50
C CYS A 414 18.40 -20.19 -24.18
N ASP A 415 18.58 -19.13 -23.39
CA ASP A 415 17.56 -18.12 -23.14
C ASP A 415 17.22 -17.34 -24.43
N GLU A 416 18.19 -17.09 -25.31
CA GLU A 416 17.94 -16.48 -26.62
C GLU A 416 17.10 -17.36 -27.56
N ARG A 417 17.09 -18.69 -27.35
CA ARG A 417 16.27 -19.63 -28.12
C ARG A 417 14.80 -19.65 -27.67
N TRP A 418 14.45 -18.98 -26.58
CA TRP A 418 13.08 -18.87 -26.08
C TRP A 418 12.32 -17.77 -26.82
N GLU A 419 11.71 -18.12 -27.96
CA GLU A 419 10.85 -17.20 -28.74
C GLU A 419 9.37 -17.28 -28.29
N THR A 420 8.78 -18.48 -28.34
CA THR A 420 7.36 -18.72 -28.01
C THR A 420 7.10 -19.99 -27.19
N THR A 421 7.97 -20.98 -27.28
CA THR A 421 7.82 -22.33 -26.69
C THR A 421 9.10 -22.77 -26.00
N GLU A 422 9.01 -23.74 -25.08
CA GLU A 422 10.19 -24.35 -24.46
C GLU A 422 11.09 -24.96 -25.55
N PRO A 423 12.39 -24.61 -25.59
CA PRO A 423 13.30 -25.10 -26.61
C PRO A 423 13.72 -26.54 -26.32
N GLU A 424 13.89 -27.32 -27.37
CA GLU A 424 14.41 -28.68 -27.27
C GLU A 424 15.83 -28.71 -26.68
N PRO A 425 16.16 -29.69 -25.81
CA PRO A 425 17.52 -29.89 -25.31
C PRO A 425 18.52 -30.19 -26.42
N ILE A 426 19.69 -29.56 -26.36
CA ILE A 426 20.85 -29.87 -27.21
C ILE A 426 21.57 -31.06 -26.57
N ALA A 427 21.75 -32.13 -27.33
CA ALA A 427 22.49 -33.31 -26.89
C ALA A 427 23.94 -32.97 -26.52
N CYS A 428 24.47 -33.66 -25.49
CA CYS A 428 25.86 -33.52 -25.11
C CYS A 428 26.76 -34.03 -26.26
N PRO A 429 27.78 -33.27 -26.70
CA PRO A 429 28.71 -33.74 -27.75
C PRO A 429 29.68 -34.82 -27.24
N GLY A 430 29.67 -35.12 -25.94
CA GLY A 430 30.49 -36.13 -25.29
C GLY A 430 31.80 -35.58 -24.69
N PRO A 431 32.53 -36.39 -23.90
CA PRO A 431 33.64 -35.90 -23.06
C PRO A 431 34.78 -35.18 -23.81
N GLY A 432 35.00 -35.49 -25.10
CA GLY A 432 36.06 -34.88 -25.90
C GLY A 432 35.77 -33.44 -26.36
N GLU A 433 34.50 -33.08 -26.52
CA GLU A 433 34.08 -31.77 -27.04
C GLU A 433 33.22 -30.98 -26.04
N CYS A 434 32.71 -31.65 -24.99
CA CYS A 434 31.87 -31.04 -23.98
C CYS A 434 32.67 -30.01 -23.16
N PRO A 435 32.15 -28.77 -22.98
CA PRO A 435 32.86 -27.74 -22.22
C PRO A 435 33.04 -28.11 -20.73
N LEU A 436 32.21 -29.03 -20.23
CA LEU A 436 32.29 -29.60 -18.88
C LEU A 436 33.13 -30.89 -18.80
N LYS A 437 33.80 -31.32 -19.90
CA LYS A 437 34.67 -32.51 -20.00
C LYS A 437 34.05 -33.83 -19.50
N GLY A 438 32.75 -34.00 -19.68
CA GLY A 438 32.00 -35.17 -19.23
C GLY A 438 30.81 -35.53 -20.12
N ALA A 439 30.24 -36.71 -19.90
CA ALA A 439 28.97 -37.12 -20.48
C ALA A 439 27.84 -36.79 -19.50
N HIS A 440 26.84 -36.02 -19.95
CA HIS A 440 25.74 -35.56 -19.11
C HIS A 440 24.43 -35.89 -19.81
N SER A 441 23.41 -36.30 -19.03
CA SER A 441 22.05 -36.39 -19.54
C SER A 441 21.48 -35.01 -19.88
N THR A 442 20.50 -35.00 -20.77
CA THR A 442 19.67 -33.83 -21.10
C THR A 442 18.54 -33.61 -20.08
N ASP A 443 18.44 -34.46 -19.06
CA ASP A 443 17.36 -34.47 -18.08
C ASP A 443 17.64 -33.42 -17.00
N GLY A 444 17.36 -32.16 -17.32
CA GLY A 444 17.40 -31.10 -16.31
C GLY A 444 18.76 -30.45 -16.10
N SER A 445 18.79 -29.62 -15.07
CA SER A 445 19.98 -28.96 -14.56
C SER A 445 20.61 -29.82 -13.48
N ILE A 446 21.94 -29.89 -13.45
CA ILE A 446 22.71 -30.59 -12.41
C ILE A 446 23.66 -29.59 -11.74
N PRO A 447 23.87 -29.68 -10.42
CA PRO A 447 24.85 -28.86 -9.74
C PRO A 447 26.27 -29.29 -10.17
N LEU A 448 27.07 -28.33 -10.64
CA LEU A 448 28.46 -28.52 -11.05
C LEU A 448 29.44 -28.31 -9.89
N GLY A 449 29.00 -27.60 -8.85
CA GLY A 449 29.79 -27.30 -7.67
C GLY A 449 29.61 -25.87 -7.16
N CYS A 450 30.36 -25.50 -6.13
CA CYS A 450 30.38 -24.14 -5.62
C CYS A 450 31.30 -23.28 -6.49
N MET A 451 30.77 -22.22 -7.10
CA MET A 451 31.50 -21.29 -7.97
C MET A 451 32.70 -20.64 -7.27
N LEU A 452 32.62 -20.43 -5.95
CA LEU A 452 33.72 -19.86 -5.16
C LEU A 452 34.80 -20.90 -4.79
N CYS A 453 34.49 -22.19 -4.82
CA CYS A 453 35.43 -23.26 -4.46
C CYS A 453 35.94 -24.05 -5.68
N ALA A 454 35.23 -24.01 -6.81
CA ALA A 454 35.57 -24.77 -8.00
C ALA A 454 36.90 -24.25 -8.59
N SER A 455 37.83 -25.17 -8.87
CA SER A 455 39.00 -24.86 -9.66
C SER A 455 38.60 -24.87 -11.15
N PHE A 456 38.73 -23.74 -11.82
CA PHE A 456 38.45 -23.64 -13.27
C PHE A 456 39.41 -24.48 -14.14
N SER A 457 40.47 -25.08 -13.55
CA SER A 457 41.35 -26.02 -14.25
C SER A 457 40.65 -27.30 -14.71
N ALA A 458 39.54 -27.68 -14.08
CA ALA A 458 38.74 -28.84 -14.47
C ALA A 458 37.91 -28.60 -15.75
N MET A 459 37.71 -27.36 -16.19
CA MET A 459 36.78 -27.00 -17.28
C MET A 459 37.53 -26.72 -18.60
N HIS A 460 36.84 -26.80 -19.74
CA HIS A 460 37.46 -26.48 -21.03
C HIS A 460 37.71 -24.96 -21.12
N ILE A 461 38.80 -24.52 -21.78
CA ILE A 461 39.11 -23.08 -21.93
C ILE A 461 38.01 -22.28 -22.64
N ASN A 462 37.13 -22.99 -23.36
CA ASN A 462 36.00 -22.43 -24.10
C ASN A 462 34.68 -22.43 -23.31
N LEU A 463 34.69 -22.63 -21.99
CA LEU A 463 33.49 -22.71 -21.15
C LEU A 463 32.54 -21.52 -21.31
N PHE A 464 33.10 -20.32 -21.53
CA PHE A 464 32.36 -19.07 -21.73
C PHE A 464 32.48 -18.53 -23.17
N ALA A 465 33.02 -19.31 -24.10
CA ALA A 465 33.09 -18.88 -25.49
C ALA A 465 31.65 -18.80 -26.06
N PRO A 466 31.27 -17.69 -26.72
CA PRO A 466 30.04 -17.66 -27.49
C PRO A 466 30.23 -18.60 -28.70
N PHE A 467 29.64 -19.79 -28.63
CA PHE A 467 29.53 -20.70 -29.77
C PHE A 467 28.25 -20.44 -30.55
#